data_AF-A0A4Y1WQG5-F1
#
_entry.id   AF-A0A4Y1WQG5-F1
#
_cell.length_a   1.000
_cell.length_b   1.000
_cell.length_c   1.000
_cell.angle_alpha   90.00
_cell.angle_beta   90.00
_cell.angle_gamma   90.00
#
_symmetry.space_group_name_H-M   'P 1'
#
loop_
_entity.id
_entity.type
_entity.pdbx_description
1 polymer ?
#
loop_
_entity_poly.entity_id
_entity_poly.type
_entity_poly.pdbx_seq_one_letter_code
_entity_poly.pdbx_strand_id
1 'polypeptide(L)' 'MDQLISIQAAADEYGISTRWIWKSIRVDRTLGTVVRNGRIYLRRIEWEAFVERHPRLIEEWHDLHAHLQYRYIGQ' A
#
# COMPACT_ATOMS: atom_id res chain seq x y z
N MET A 1 5.63 -7.67 19.12
CA MET A 1 4.54 -6.67 19.12
C MET A 1 4.05 -6.56 17.69
N ASP A 2 2.90 -7.15 17.36
CA ASP A 2 2.29 -6.97 16.04
C ASP A 2 1.70 -5.54 15.96
N GLN A 3 2.49 -4.60 15.45
CA GLN A 3 1.98 -3.27 15.14
C GLN A 3 1.11 -3.38 13.89
N LEU A 4 -0.18 -3.06 14.05
CA LEU A 4 -1.13 -3.00 12.95
C LEU A 4 -1.10 -1.61 12.34
N ILE A 5 -1.07 -1.52 11.01
CA ILE A 5 -1.19 -0.26 10.27
C ILE A 5 -2.48 -0.27 9.46
N SER A 6 -3.20 0.85 9.44
CA SER A 6 -4.40 0.95 8.59
C SER A 6 -3.99 1.03 7.13
N ILE A 7 -4.87 0.58 6.23
CA ILE A 7 -4.63 0.68 4.78
C ILE A 7 -4.36 2.13 4.36
N GLN A 8 -5.06 3.09 4.97
CA GLN A 8 -4.84 4.52 4.69
C GLN A 8 -3.45 4.98 5.14
N ALA A 9 -3.05 4.66 6.38
CA ALA A 9 -1.75 5.07 6.90
C ALA A 9 -0.59 4.46 6.10
N ALA A 10 -0.72 3.20 5.67
CA ALA A 10 0.27 2.56 4.80
C ALA A 10 0.32 3.22 3.41
N ALA A 11 -0.82 3.71 2.90
CA ALA A 11 -0.87 4.42 1.63
C ALA A 11 -0.16 5.78 1.73
N ASP A 12 -0.44 6.51 2.81
CA ASP A 12 0.12 7.84 3.07
C ASP A 12 1.63 7.77 3.33
N GLU A 13 2.12 6.75 4.05
CA GLU A 13 3.55 6.55 4.37
C GLU A 13 4.41 6.45 3.10
N TYR A 14 3.87 5.86 2.03
CA TYR A 14 4.56 5.66 0.76
C TYR A 14 3.97 6.52 -0.37
N GLY A 15 3.08 7.49 -0.09
CA GLY A 15 2.49 8.34 -1.13
C GLY A 15 1.77 7.60 -2.27
N ILE A 16 1.20 6.43 -1.99
CA ILE A 16 0.50 5.58 -2.96
C ILE A 16 -1.01 5.56 -2.70
N SER A 17 -1.81 5.07 -3.66
CA SER A 17 -3.25 4.89 -3.46
C SER A 17 -3.57 3.64 -2.63
N THR A 18 -4.59 3.71 -1.77
CA THR A 18 -5.15 2.54 -1.05
C THR A 18 -5.61 1.42 -2.00
N ARG A 19 -6.02 1.75 -3.24
CA ARG A 19 -6.36 0.75 -4.27
C ARG A 19 -5.16 -0.14 -4.62
N TRP A 20 -3.95 0.41 -4.60
CA TRP A 20 -2.73 -0.35 -4.88
C TRP A 20 -2.41 -1.33 -3.77
N ILE A 21 -2.56 -0.91 -2.51
CA ILE A 21 -2.41 -1.81 -1.37
C ILE A 21 -3.39 -2.98 -1.48
N TRP A 22 -4.65 -2.73 -1.85
CA TRP A 22 -5.61 -3.80 -2.12
C TRP A 22 -5.19 -4.76 -3.23
N LYS A 23 -4.54 -4.24 -4.27
CA LYS A 23 -4.00 -5.07 -5.35
C LYS A 23 -2.82 -5.92 -4.85
N SER A 24 -1.90 -5.33 -4.06
CA SER A 24 -0.76 -6.02 -3.45
C SER A 24 -1.22 -7.18 -2.56
N ILE A 25 -2.21 -6.97 -1.69
CA ILE A 25 -2.80 -8.02 -0.84
C ILE A 25 -3.36 -9.18 -1.68
N ARG A 26 -3.94 -8.90 -2.85
CA ARG A 26 -4.50 -9.94 -3.73
C ARG A 26 -3.42 -10.77 -4.42
N VAL A 27 -2.28 -10.18 -4.75
CA VAL A 27 -1.20 -10.85 -5.49
C VAL A 27 -0.20 -11.54 -4.58
N ASP A 28 0.03 -11.02 -3.38
CA ASP A 28 0.99 -11.56 -2.41
C ASP A 28 0.28 -12.06 -1.16
N ARG A 29 0.28 -13.39 -0.97
CA ARG A 29 -0.33 -14.06 0.18
C ARG A 29 0.44 -13.88 1.49
N THR A 30 1.65 -13.32 1.44
CA THR A 30 2.46 -12.99 2.64
C THR A 30 2.02 -11.69 3.30
N LEU A 31 1.21 -10.86 2.61
CA LEU A 31 0.57 -9.70 3.21
C LEU A 31 -0.68 -10.12 4.00
N GLY A 32 -0.50 -10.38 5.28
CA GLY A 32 -1.59 -10.67 6.20
C GLY A 32 -2.46 -9.44 6.45
N THR A 33 -3.77 -9.63 6.38
CA THR A 33 -4.75 -8.64 6.81
C THR A 33 -5.45 -9.09 8.08
N VAL A 34 -5.76 -8.14 8.95
CA VAL A 34 -6.47 -8.37 10.20
C VAL A 34 -7.70 -7.47 10.21
N VAL A 35 -8.87 -8.06 10.48
CA VAL A 35 -10.12 -7.32 10.65
C VAL A 35 -10.30 -7.00 12.14
N ARG A 36 -10.45 -5.73 12.48
CA ARG A 36 -10.69 -5.27 13.86
C ARG A 36 -11.73 -4.15 13.84
N ASN A 37 -12.81 -4.29 14.62
CA ASN A 37 -13.91 -3.32 14.69
C ASN A 37 -14.46 -2.93 13.31
N GLY A 38 -14.59 -3.90 12.40
CA GLY A 38 -15.07 -3.68 11.03
C GLY A 38 -14.08 -2.98 10.09
N ARG A 39 -12.86 -2.70 10.54
CA ARG A 39 -11.79 -2.10 9.72
C ARG A 39 -10.69 -3.11 9.42
N ILE A 40 -10.07 -2.96 8.27
CA ILE A 40 -9.00 -3.85 7.80
C ILE A 40 -7.66 -3.17 8.03
N TYR A 41 -6.75 -3.92 8.63
CA TYR A 41 -5.39 -3.50 8.96
C TYR A 41 -4.39 -4.47 8.34
N LEU A 42 -3.19 -3.97 8.04
CA LEU A 42 -2.04 -4.79 7.69
C LEU A 42 -1.20 -5.03 8.93
N ARG A 43 -0.49 -6.17 8.97
CA ARG A 43 0.64 -6.29 9.89
C ARG A 43 1.78 -5.44 9.35
N ARG A 44 2.27 -4.50 10.16
CA ARG A 44 3.31 -3.56 9.77
C ARG A 44 4.60 -4.27 9.31
N ILE A 45 5.01 -5.31 10.04
CA ILE A 45 6.20 -6.12 9.69
C ILE A 45 6.07 -6.77 8.30
N GLU A 46 4.91 -7.33 7.96
CA GLU A 46 4.70 -8.00 6.68
C GLU A 46 4.62 -6.97 5.54
N TRP A 47 4.01 -5.81 5.82
CA TRP A 47 3.96 -4.70 4.89
C TRP A 47 5.34 -4.13 4.58
N GLU A 48 6.14 -3.83 5.60
CA GLU A 48 7.51 -3.33 5.46
C GLU A 48 8.37 -4.34 4.69
N ALA A 49 8.32 -5.63 5.06
CA ALA A 49 9.05 -6.68 4.35
C ALA A 49 8.59 -6.87 2.89
N PHE A 50 7.32 -6.62 2.57
CA PHE A 50 6.83 -6.60 1.20
C PHE A 50 7.44 -5.43 0.42
N VAL A 51 7.41 -4.23 0.99
CA VAL A 51 7.99 -3.03 0.37
C VAL A 51 9.48 -3.21 0.10
N GLU A 52 10.23 -3.71 1.08
CA GLU A 52 11.68 -3.96 0.96
C GLU A 52 12.02 -5.00 -0.12
N ARG A 53 11.19 -6.03 -0.29
CA ARG A 53 11.37 -7.05 -1.35
C ARG A 53 11.03 -6.53 -2.74
N HIS A 54 10.25 -5.45 -2.82
CA HIS A 54 9.67 -4.95 -4.06
C HIS A 54 9.90 -3.45 -4.28
N PRO A 55 11.16 -2.96 -4.23
CA PRO A 55 11.46 -1.52 -4.34
C PRO A 55 11.02 -0.94 -5.68
N ARG A 56 11.21 -1.68 -6.78
CA ARG A 56 10.79 -1.25 -8.13
C ARG A 56 9.28 -1.10 -8.28
N LEU A 57 8.50 -1.93 -7.57
CA LEU A 57 7.04 -1.81 -7.59
C LEU A 57 6.65 -0.47 -6.99
N ILE A 58 7.24 -0.05 -5.87
CA ILE A 58 6.96 1.25 -5.26
C ILE A 58 7.35 2.40 -6.20
N GLU A 59 8.55 2.36 -6.82
CA GLU A 59 8.97 3.36 -7.80
C GLU A 59 8.03 3.44 -9.01
N GLU A 60 7.69 2.30 -9.63
CA GLU A 60 6.70 2.24 -10.72
C GLU A 60 5.33 2.78 -10.29
N TRP A 61 4.95 2.59 -9.02
CA TRP A 61 3.71 3.15 -8.48
C TRP A 61 3.76 4.65 -8.30
N HIS A 62 4.89 5.20 -7.85
CA HIS A 62 5.07 6.65 -7.80
C HIS A 62 4.98 7.26 -9.20
N ASP A 63 5.62 6.65 -10.20
CA ASP A 63 5.57 7.12 -11.59
C ASP A 63 4.15 7.07 -12.17
N LEU A 64 3.43 5.95 -11.98
CA LEU A 64 2.03 5.82 -12.41
C LEU A 64 1.11 6.79 -11.67
N HIS A 65 1.29 6.97 -10.36
CA HIS A 65 0.48 7.89 -9.57
C HIS A 65 0.73 9.34 -9.99
N ALA A 66 1.99 9.74 -10.17
CA ALA A 66 2.36 11.07 -10.65
C ALA A 66 1.80 11.32 -12.06
N HIS A 67 1.88 10.34 -12.95
CA HIS A 67 1.32 10.43 -14.31
C HIS A 67 -0.20 10.60 -14.29
N LEU A 68 -0.91 9.83 -13.45
CA LEU A 68 -2.36 9.94 -13.31
C LEU A 68 -2.77 11.27 -12.64
N GLN A 69 -2.04 11.73 -11.63
CA GLN A 69 -2.31 13.00 -10.95
C GLN A 69 -2.08 14.19 -11.90
N TYR A 70 -1.02 14.16 -12.70
CA TYR A 70 -0.77 15.16 -13.75
C TYR A 70 -1.93 15.23 -14.75
N ARG A 71 -2.44 14.06 -15.18
CA ARG A 71 -3.57 13.99 -16.13
C ARG A 71 -4.89 14.52 -15.58
N TYR A 72 -5.11 14.45 -14.26
CA TYR A 72 -6.33 14.92 -13.61
C TYR A 72 -6.28 16.38 -13.13
N ILE A 73 -5.09 16.94 -12.87
CA ILE A 73 -4.91 18.35 -12.44
C ILE A 73 -4.54 19.26 -13.62
N GLY A 74 -4.05 18.70 -14.73
CA GLY A 74 -3.63 19.44 -15.93
C GLY A 74 -4.74 19.82 -16.92
N GLN A 75 -5.99 20.00 -16.47
CA GLN A 75 -7.08 20.57 -17.26
C GLN A 75 -7.61 21.87 -16.64
#